data_AF-V5HCJ8-F1
#
_entry.id   AF-V5HCJ8-F1
#
_cell.length_a   1.000
_cell.length_b   1.000
_cell.length_c   1.000
_cell.angle_alpha   90.00
_cell.angle_beta   90.00
_cell.angle_gamma   90.00
#
_symmetry.space_group_name_H-M   'P 1'
#
loop_
_entity.id
_entity.type
_entity.pdbx_description
1 polymer ?
#
loop_
_entity_poly.entity_id
_entity_poly.type
_entity_poly.pdbx_seq_one_letter_code
_entity_poly.pdbx_strand_id
1 'polypeptide(L)'
;EYERGFGTAGESFWIGLKNLRALTSYPNNQQALRIELRKADGWQKTIVVDYKKFQVGSKKENYKLTIDEYGGQGKDDALSDHKGADFSVKDSKTKPEEDCNGGILSGGWWFKRCNEANLNAYKLDFRLKTKPLPITWHIKGDTESYHKSYDKVEMK
;
A
#
# COMPACT_ATOMS: atom_id res chain seq x y z
N GLU A 1 -2.05 8.45 14.09
CA GLU A 1 -3.45 8.02 13.82
C GLU A 1 -3.54 6.61 13.25
N TYR A 2 -2.64 6.19 12.34
CA TYR A 2 -2.61 4.84 11.76
C TYR A 2 -2.78 3.66 12.73
N GLU A 3 -2.33 3.79 13.98
CA GLU A 3 -2.51 2.74 14.99
C GLU A 3 -3.99 2.52 15.38
N ARG A 4 -4.77 3.61 15.52
CA ARG A 4 -6.18 3.57 15.93
C ARG A 4 -7.15 3.48 14.76
N GLY A 5 -6.73 3.89 13.57
CA GLY A 5 -7.61 4.09 12.43
C GLY A 5 -8.12 5.53 12.34
N PHE A 6 -8.58 5.90 11.15
CA PHE A 6 -9.10 7.23 10.83
C PHE A 6 -9.95 7.20 9.55
N GLY A 7 -10.69 8.28 9.30
CA GLY A 7 -11.64 8.38 8.18
C GLY A 7 -13.02 7.84 8.53
N THR A 8 -13.91 7.86 7.55
CA THR A 8 -15.33 7.54 7.71
C THR A 8 -15.71 6.32 6.88
N ALA A 9 -16.42 5.37 7.49
CA ALA A 9 -16.95 4.21 6.77
C ALA A 9 -17.95 4.67 5.69
N GLY A 10 -17.86 4.11 4.48
CA GLY A 10 -18.60 4.58 3.31
C GLY A 10 -17.86 5.66 2.49
N GLU A 11 -16.77 6.21 3.03
CA GLU A 11 -15.83 7.07 2.32
C GLU A 11 -14.43 6.42 2.27
N SER A 12 -13.36 7.23 2.30
CA SER A 12 -11.99 6.75 2.49
C SER A 12 -11.67 6.63 3.97
N PHE A 13 -11.28 5.44 4.41
CA PHE A 13 -10.89 5.18 5.79
C PHE A 13 -9.74 4.18 5.87
N TRP A 14 -9.00 4.25 6.97
CA TRP A 14 -8.00 3.27 7.37
C TRP A 14 -8.46 2.61 8.67
N ILE A 15 -8.61 1.28 8.66
CA ILE A 15 -9.24 0.56 9.78
C ILE A 15 -8.39 0.58 11.06
N GLY A 16 -7.08 0.87 10.97
CA GLY A 16 -6.17 0.92 12.10
C GLY A 16 -5.30 -0.33 12.23
N LEU A 17 -4.01 -0.12 12.55
CA LEU A 17 -3.04 -1.22 12.67
C LEU A 17 -3.35 -2.17 13.84
N LYS A 18 -3.96 -1.67 14.93
CA LYS A 18 -4.45 -2.54 16.02
C LYS A 18 -5.54 -3.50 15.54
N ASN A 19 -6.47 -3.01 14.73
CA ASN A 19 -7.56 -3.80 14.18
C ASN A 19 -7.03 -4.81 13.15
N LEU A 20 -6.14 -4.37 12.24
CA LEU A 20 -5.46 -5.27 11.31
C LEU A 20 -4.69 -6.38 12.04
N ARG A 21 -3.93 -6.04 13.09
CA ARG A 21 -3.22 -7.03 13.91
C ARG A 21 -4.19 -8.01 14.57
N ALA A 22 -5.33 -7.54 15.08
CA ALA A 22 -6.31 -8.42 15.71
C ALA A 22 -6.91 -9.40 14.67
N LEU A 23 -7.38 -8.89 13.54
CA LEU A 23 -8.00 -9.66 12.46
C LEU A 23 -7.04 -10.69 11.85
N THR A 24 -5.77 -10.32 11.66
CA THR A 24 -4.81 -11.12 10.90
C THR A 24 -3.96 -12.08 11.74
N SER A 25 -4.18 -12.15 13.05
CA SER A 25 -3.36 -12.93 13.96
C SER A 25 -4.02 -14.18 14.53
N TYR A 26 -5.21 -14.50 14.05
CA TYR A 26 -5.99 -15.61 14.58
C TYR A 26 -5.24 -16.93 14.34
N PRO A 27 -4.90 -17.70 15.38
CA PRO A 27 -4.22 -18.98 15.21
C PRO A 27 -5.06 -19.92 14.35
N ASN A 28 -4.42 -20.61 13.40
CA ASN A 28 -5.04 -21.59 12.49
C ASN A 28 -6.07 -21.03 11.49
N ASN A 29 -6.17 -19.70 11.32
CA ASN A 29 -6.98 -19.10 10.28
C ASN A 29 -6.13 -18.08 9.50
N GLN A 30 -5.48 -18.57 8.45
CA GLN A 30 -4.66 -17.73 7.58
C GLN A 30 -5.56 -16.71 6.87
N GLN A 31 -5.35 -15.43 7.15
CA GLN A 31 -6.11 -14.38 6.48
C GLN A 31 -5.54 -14.14 5.08
N ALA A 32 -6.45 -14.10 4.11
CA ALA A 32 -6.13 -13.64 2.76
C ALA A 32 -6.30 -12.12 2.67
N LEU A 33 -5.66 -11.51 1.69
CA LEU A 33 -5.83 -10.11 1.34
C LEU A 33 -6.12 -10.01 -0.16
N ARG A 34 -7.19 -9.29 -0.49
CA ARG A 34 -7.52 -8.87 -1.85
C ARG A 34 -7.35 -7.36 -1.97
N ILE A 35 -6.69 -6.92 -3.03
CA ILE A 35 -6.53 -5.51 -3.36
C ILE A 35 -7.14 -5.25 -4.73
N GLU A 36 -8.00 -4.24 -4.79
CA GLU A 36 -8.61 -3.78 -6.03
C GLU A 36 -8.23 -2.31 -6.27
N LEU A 37 -7.57 -2.02 -7.40
CA LEU A 37 -7.24 -0.66 -7.83
C LEU A 37 -7.99 -0.28 -9.10
N ARG A 38 -8.56 0.92 -9.12
CA ARG A 38 -9.34 1.44 -10.26
C ARG A 38 -8.93 2.88 -10.59
N LYS A 39 -8.94 3.19 -11.89
CA LYS A 39 -8.89 4.56 -12.40
C LYS A 39 -10.30 5.13 -12.55
N ALA A 40 -10.44 6.44 -12.39
CA ALA A 40 -11.70 7.16 -12.46
C ALA A 40 -12.31 7.16 -13.86
N ASP A 41 -11.47 7.02 -14.89
CA ASP A 41 -11.93 6.97 -16.28
C ASP A 41 -12.74 5.69 -16.61
N GLY A 42 -12.70 4.65 -15.78
CA GLY A 42 -13.52 3.44 -15.93
C GLY A 42 -13.19 2.55 -17.14
N TRP A 43 -12.34 3.03 -18.05
CA TRP A 43 -11.94 2.35 -19.29
C TRP A 43 -10.62 1.56 -19.15
N GLN A 44 -9.87 1.76 -18.06
CA GLN A 44 -8.59 1.08 -17.85
C GLN A 44 -8.67 -0.12 -16.91
N LYS A 45 -7.77 -1.08 -17.14
CA LYS A 45 -7.63 -2.35 -16.40
C LYS A 45 -7.68 -2.08 -14.89
N THR A 46 -8.69 -2.65 -14.24
CA THR A 46 -8.72 -2.79 -12.78
C THR A 46 -7.61 -3.78 -12.40
N ILE A 47 -6.67 -3.37 -11.56
CA ILE A 47 -5.72 -4.33 -10.98
C ILE A 47 -6.44 -5.02 -9.83
N VAL A 48 -6.49 -6.34 -9.89
CA VAL A 48 -6.99 -7.19 -8.82
C VAL A 48 -5.89 -8.18 -8.47
N VAL A 49 -5.46 -8.15 -7.22
CA VAL A 49 -4.44 -9.06 -6.70
C VAL A 49 -4.93 -9.70 -5.42
N ASP A 50 -4.62 -10.98 -5.27
CA ASP A 50 -4.97 -11.77 -4.10
C ASP A 50 -3.69 -12.34 -3.49
N TYR A 51 -3.56 -12.29 -2.17
CA TYR A 51 -2.50 -12.92 -1.38
C TYR A 51 -3.17 -13.87 -0.40
N LYS A 52 -2.74 -15.13 -0.36
CA LYS A 52 -3.36 -16.10 0.57
C LYS A 52 -2.84 -15.96 1.99
N LYS A 53 -1.72 -15.28 2.21
CA LYS A 53 -1.18 -15.01 3.54
C LYS A 53 -0.99 -13.51 3.72
N PHE A 54 -1.72 -12.93 4.66
CA PHE A 54 -1.56 -11.54 5.08
C PHE A 54 -1.63 -11.46 6.60
N GLN A 55 -0.58 -10.90 7.20
CA GLN A 55 -0.49 -10.69 8.63
C GLN A 55 0.26 -9.40 8.95
N VAL A 56 -0.27 -8.65 9.90
CA VAL A 56 0.37 -7.48 10.46
C VAL A 56 0.92 -7.84 11.83
N GLY A 57 2.18 -7.49 12.09
CA GLY A 57 2.87 -7.72 13.36
C GLY A 57 2.29 -6.91 14.52
N SER A 58 2.69 -7.25 15.75
CA SER A 58 2.32 -6.47 16.92
C SER A 58 3.02 -5.10 16.93
N LYS A 59 2.61 -4.21 17.85
CA LYS A 59 3.31 -2.94 18.07
C LYS A 59 4.78 -3.12 18.42
N LYS A 60 5.12 -4.17 19.18
CA LYS A 60 6.52 -4.50 19.55
C LYS A 60 7.36 -4.92 18.34
N GLU A 61 6.69 -5.43 17.31
CA GLU A 61 7.28 -5.81 16.02
C GLU A 61 7.11 -4.69 14.97
N ASN A 62 6.85 -3.46 15.41
CA ASN A 62 6.63 -2.29 14.54
C ASN A 62 5.56 -2.49 13.46
N TYR A 63 4.54 -3.31 13.76
CA TYR A 63 3.50 -3.67 12.80
C TYR A 63 4.04 -4.24 11.48
N LYS A 64 5.14 -4.99 11.54
CA LYS A 64 5.79 -5.63 10.38
C LYS A 64 4.82 -6.38 9.48
N LEU A 65 4.97 -6.20 8.16
CA LEU A 65 4.17 -6.91 7.17
C LEU A 65 4.71 -8.33 6.95
N THR A 66 3.84 -9.32 7.15
CA THR A 66 4.03 -10.67 6.62
C THR A 66 3.01 -10.88 5.51
N ILE A 67 3.49 -11.05 4.29
CA ILE A 67 2.66 -11.32 3.12
C ILE A 67 3.32 -12.39 2.26
N ASP A 68 2.54 -13.34 1.75
CA ASP A 68 3.01 -14.45 0.92
C ASP A 68 1.85 -15.03 0.09
N GLU A 69 2.19 -16.05 -0.70
CA GLU A 69 1.23 -16.85 -1.47
C GLU A 69 0.38 -15.97 -2.39
N TYR A 70 1.06 -15.11 -3.16
CA TYR A 70 0.43 -14.36 -4.24
C TYR A 70 -0.32 -15.31 -5.17
N GLY A 71 -1.63 -15.10 -5.28
CA GLY A 71 -2.57 -15.95 -6.00
C GLY A 71 -2.75 -15.57 -7.47
N GLY A 72 -2.20 -14.43 -7.90
CA GLY A 72 -2.25 -13.99 -9.28
C GLY A 72 -1.21 -14.70 -10.16
N GLN A 73 -1.45 -14.70 -11.47
CA GLN A 73 -0.45 -15.06 -12.46
C GLN A 73 0.09 -13.79 -13.10
N GLY A 74 1.38 -13.50 -12.97
CA GLY A 74 2.04 -12.46 -13.76
C GLY A 74 2.77 -11.38 -12.95
N LYS A 75 2.81 -10.18 -13.54
CA LYS A 75 3.72 -9.09 -13.17
C LYS A 75 3.14 -8.10 -12.15
N ASP A 76 1.89 -8.28 -11.77
CA ASP A 76 1.14 -7.33 -10.93
C ASP A 76 1.46 -7.48 -9.43
N ASP A 77 2.46 -8.29 -9.03
CA ASP A 77 2.83 -8.51 -7.62
C ASP A 77 3.77 -7.41 -7.06
N ALA A 78 3.20 -6.26 -6.71
CA ALA A 78 3.95 -5.16 -6.10
C ALA A 78 4.09 -5.29 -4.58
N LEU A 79 3.12 -5.89 -3.88
CA LEU A 79 3.10 -5.89 -2.41
C LEU A 79 4.07 -6.92 -1.80
N SER A 80 4.43 -7.98 -2.52
CA SER A 80 5.47 -8.92 -2.07
C SER A 80 6.82 -8.22 -1.83
N ASP A 81 7.15 -7.17 -2.59
CA ASP A 81 8.37 -6.40 -2.38
C ASP A 81 8.39 -5.71 -1.01
N HIS A 82 7.23 -5.47 -0.40
CA HIS A 82 7.11 -4.87 0.94
C HIS A 82 7.20 -5.91 2.08
N LYS A 83 7.29 -7.21 1.77
CA LYS A 83 7.38 -8.28 2.77
C LYS A 83 8.51 -8.02 3.77
N GLY A 84 8.20 -8.16 5.06
CA GLY A 84 9.13 -8.03 6.17
C GLY A 84 9.47 -6.58 6.56
N ALA A 85 8.94 -5.58 5.86
CA ALA A 85 9.14 -4.19 6.22
C ALA A 85 8.29 -3.80 7.44
N ASP A 86 8.84 -2.90 8.25
CA ASP A 86 8.16 -2.29 9.38
C ASP A 86 7.23 -1.18 8.87
N PHE A 87 6.10 -0.97 9.56
CA PHE A 87 5.20 0.12 9.19
C PHE A 87 5.84 1.46 9.58
N SER A 88 5.85 2.41 8.65
CA SER A 88 6.36 3.77 8.89
C SER A 88 5.50 4.81 8.18
N VAL A 89 5.66 6.07 8.56
CA VAL A 89 4.92 7.20 7.99
C VAL A 89 5.90 8.15 7.32
N LYS A 90 5.63 8.49 6.06
CA LYS A 90 6.39 9.48 5.28
C LYS A 90 5.51 10.70 4.98
N ASP A 91 6.15 11.84 4.78
CA ASP A 91 5.49 13.10 4.45
C ASP A 91 6.20 13.82 3.30
N SER A 92 5.68 14.99 2.90
CA SER A 92 6.20 15.75 1.76
C SER A 92 7.63 16.29 1.95
N LYS A 93 8.19 16.19 3.16
CA LYS A 93 9.57 16.60 3.49
C LYS A 93 10.54 15.43 3.44
N THR A 94 10.02 14.20 3.36
CA THR A 94 10.85 13.01 3.24
C THR A 94 11.56 13.03 1.89
N LYS A 95 12.90 12.98 1.92
CA LYS A 95 13.70 12.97 0.68
C LYS A 95 13.40 11.69 -0.11
N PRO A 96 13.22 11.79 -1.45
CA PRO A 96 13.19 10.63 -2.32
C PRO A 96 14.50 9.84 -2.22
N GLU A 97 14.41 8.56 -2.52
CA GLU A 97 15.58 7.69 -2.65
C GLU A 97 16.21 7.94 -4.03
N GLU A 98 17.47 8.35 -4.07
CA GLU A 98 18.12 8.84 -5.29
C GLU A 98 18.30 7.74 -6.36
N ASP A 99 18.45 6.48 -5.95
CA ASP A 99 18.70 5.34 -6.85
C ASP A 99 17.44 4.56 -7.25
N CYS A 100 16.26 5.01 -6.83
CA CYS A 100 15.00 4.32 -7.09
C CYS A 100 14.15 5.09 -8.09
N ASN A 101 13.42 4.38 -8.95
CA ASN A 101 12.34 4.99 -9.73
C ASN A 101 11.25 5.43 -8.75
N GLY A 102 11.11 6.75 -8.53
CA GLY A 102 10.13 7.24 -7.56
C GLY A 102 10.25 8.72 -7.27
N GLY A 103 9.19 9.25 -6.66
CA GLY A 103 9.12 10.61 -6.15
C GLY A 103 8.97 10.60 -4.63
N ILE A 104 8.49 11.73 -4.10
CA ILE A 104 8.28 11.89 -2.67
C ILE A 104 7.15 10.97 -2.21
N LEU A 105 7.44 10.06 -1.29
CA LEU A 105 6.45 9.17 -0.68
C LEU A 105 5.69 9.90 0.42
N SER A 106 4.42 9.51 0.61
CA SER A 106 3.58 10.08 1.66
C SER A 106 2.65 9.05 2.25
N GLY A 107 2.12 9.35 3.44
CA GLY A 107 1.19 8.47 4.14
C GLY A 107 1.91 7.39 4.95
N GLY A 108 1.13 6.44 5.46
CA GLY A 108 1.62 5.33 6.27
C GLY A 108 1.62 4.04 5.48
N TRP A 109 2.78 3.40 5.36
CA TRP A 109 2.95 2.18 4.58
C TRP A 109 4.09 1.33 5.11
N TRP A 110 4.21 0.11 4.61
CA TRP A 110 5.36 -0.77 4.86
C TRP A 110 6.50 -0.42 3.89
N PHE A 111 7.02 0.80 4.00
CA PHE A 111 8.01 1.34 3.07
C PHE A 111 9.30 0.51 3.06
N LYS A 112 9.84 0.28 1.86
CA LYS A 112 11.24 -0.11 1.63
C LYS A 112 11.99 1.03 0.94
N ARG A 113 13.28 0.81 0.65
CA ARG A 113 14.13 1.75 -0.11
C ARG A 113 13.49 2.06 -1.46
N CYS A 114 13.46 1.12 -2.39
CA CYS A 114 12.62 1.26 -3.58
C CYS A 114 11.22 0.76 -3.24
N ASN A 115 10.23 1.60 -3.51
CA ASN A 115 8.85 1.39 -3.08
C ASN A 115 7.99 0.99 -4.27
N GLU A 116 7.47 -0.23 -4.26
CA GLU A 116 6.76 -0.81 -5.41
C GLU A 116 5.25 -0.53 -5.39
N ALA A 117 4.68 -0.24 -4.23
CA ALA A 117 3.29 0.19 -4.09
C ALA A 117 3.16 1.23 -2.97
N ASN A 118 2.28 2.21 -3.14
CA ASN A 118 1.87 3.10 -2.04
C ASN A 118 0.38 3.42 -2.16
N LEU A 119 -0.44 2.64 -1.47
CA LEU A 119 -1.89 2.75 -1.54
C LEU A 119 -2.48 3.80 -0.58
N ASN A 120 -1.70 4.19 0.43
CA ASN A 120 -2.07 5.15 1.46
C ASN A 120 -1.49 6.54 1.19
N ALA A 121 -1.02 6.80 -0.04
CA ALA A 121 -0.53 8.12 -0.43
C ALA A 121 -1.63 9.17 -0.25
N TYR A 122 -1.24 10.39 0.13
CA TYR A 122 -2.18 11.49 0.19
C TYR A 122 -2.75 11.77 -1.21
N LYS A 123 -4.07 11.96 -1.30
CA LYS A 123 -4.66 12.57 -2.50
C LYS A 123 -4.04 13.94 -2.68
N LEU A 124 -3.61 14.26 -3.91
CA LEU A 124 -2.88 15.49 -4.20
C LEU A 124 -3.60 16.71 -3.62
N ASP A 125 -2.93 17.41 -2.70
CA ASP A 125 -3.30 18.76 -2.30
C ASP A 125 -2.47 19.75 -3.12
N PHE A 126 -3.16 20.55 -3.94
CA PHE A 126 -2.55 21.56 -4.81
C PHE A 126 -1.80 22.65 -4.04
N ARG A 127 -1.98 22.75 -2.71
CA ARG A 127 -1.27 23.71 -1.85
C ARG A 127 0.14 23.26 -1.46
N LEU A 128 0.50 22.00 -1.69
CA LEU A 128 1.84 21.50 -1.36
C LEU A 128 2.88 22.00 -2.38
N LYS A 129 3.97 22.60 -1.87
CA LYS A 129 5.11 23.05 -2.69
C LYS A 129 5.80 21.90 -3.41
N THR A 130 5.85 20.74 -2.77
CA THR A 130 6.35 19.49 -3.35
C THR A 130 5.21 18.49 -3.42
N LYS A 131 4.95 17.95 -4.61
CA LYS A 131 3.85 17.00 -4.84
C LYS A 131 4.34 15.57 -4.53
N PRO A 132 3.82 14.91 -3.49
CA PRO A 132 4.10 13.50 -3.29
C PRO A 132 3.54 12.68 -4.45
N LEU A 133 4.09 11.48 -4.63
CA LEU A 133 3.50 10.49 -5.52
C LEU A 133 2.03 10.24 -5.11
N PRO A 134 1.14 10.07 -6.10
CA PRO A 134 -0.24 9.68 -5.85
C PRO A 134 -0.30 8.21 -5.39
N ILE A 135 -1.49 7.63 -5.38
CA ILE A 135 -1.66 6.20 -5.18
C ILE A 135 -0.96 5.46 -6.34
N THR A 136 0.05 4.64 -6.03
CA THR A 136 0.85 3.91 -7.02
C THR A 136 0.81 2.40 -6.81
N TRP A 137 0.95 1.69 -7.93
CA TRP A 137 1.13 0.23 -8.00
C TRP A 137 1.99 -0.09 -9.21
N HIS A 138 3.19 -0.59 -8.98
CA HIS A 138 4.18 -0.86 -10.02
C HIS A 138 4.09 -2.31 -10.51
N ILE A 139 4.29 -2.48 -11.81
CA ILE A 139 4.14 -3.77 -12.50
C ILE A 139 5.55 -4.23 -12.89
N LYS A 140 5.92 -5.44 -12.45
CA LYS A 140 7.26 -5.99 -12.65
C LYS A 140 7.64 -6.07 -14.12
N GLY A 141 8.70 -5.36 -14.51
CA GLY A 141 9.16 -5.30 -15.90
C GLY A 141 8.28 -4.45 -16.81
N ASP A 142 7.49 -3.53 -16.26
CA ASP A 142 6.82 -2.43 -16.96
C ASP A 142 7.25 -1.11 -16.29
N THR A 143 8.29 -0.46 -16.82
CA THR A 143 8.81 0.81 -16.26
C THR A 143 7.81 1.95 -16.38
N GLU A 144 6.90 1.92 -17.35
CA GLU A 144 5.84 2.93 -17.49
C GLU A 144 4.84 2.88 -16.33
N SER A 145 4.80 1.77 -15.58
CA SER A 145 3.96 1.65 -14.38
C SER A 145 4.35 2.62 -13.25
N TYR A 146 5.58 3.16 -13.25
CA TYR A 146 6.00 4.18 -12.29
C TYR A 146 5.34 5.55 -12.53
N HIS A 147 4.79 5.77 -13.72
CA HIS A 147 4.06 6.97 -14.08
C HIS A 147 2.53 6.81 -14.00
N LYS A 148 2.04 5.62 -13.61
CA LYS A 148 0.61 5.34 -13.47
C LYS A 148 0.13 5.65 -12.05
N SER A 149 -1.02 6.30 -11.96
CA SER A 149 -1.73 6.55 -10.70
C SER A 149 -3.11 5.89 -10.70
N TYR A 150 -3.66 5.69 -9.49
CA TYR A 150 -5.00 5.13 -9.30
C TYR A 150 -5.85 6.07 -8.45
N ASP A 151 -7.17 6.03 -8.66
CA ASP A 151 -8.11 6.96 -8.03
C ASP A 151 -8.88 6.33 -6.88
N LYS A 152 -9.10 5.01 -6.98
CA LYS A 152 -9.83 4.21 -5.99
C LYS A 152 -9.05 2.95 -5.67
N VAL A 153 -8.98 2.64 -4.38
CA VAL A 153 -8.36 1.43 -3.84
C VAL A 153 -9.24 0.86 -2.75
N GLU A 154 -9.37 -0.46 -2.74
CA GLU A 154 -9.94 -1.22 -1.64
C GLU A 154 -8.99 -2.36 -1.27
N MET A 155 -8.75 -2.54 0.03
CA MET A 155 -8.01 -3.66 0.61
C MET A 155 -8.96 -4.41 1.55
N LYS A 156 -9.21 -5.69 1.30
CA LYS A 156 -10.20 -6.50 2.03
C LYS A 156 -9.76 -7.93 2.23
#